data_AF-A0A2I2FEH8-F1
#
_entry.id   AF-A0A2I2FEH8-F1
#
_cell.length_a   1.000
_cell.length_b   1.000
_cell.length_c   1.000
_cell.angle_alpha   90.00
_cell.angle_beta   90.00
_cell.angle_gamma   90.00
#
_symmetry.space_group_name_H-M   'P 1'
#
loop_
_entity.id
_entity.type
_entity.pdbx_description
1 polymer ?
#
loop_
_entity_poly.entity_id
_entity_poly.type
_entity_poly.pdbx_seq_one_letter_code
_entity_poly.pdbx_strand_id
1 'polypeptide(L)'
;MAKPKAKKANTGGANSHIRARLDYLNKAAAFLQSTAQLPGPPARGTPNDHNEDDMDLSPNAARVVPQITGVLTDQNPANSHKTTSTTTTTTTPQHLTQLSRNYISQMRGVSLKTRTRLPIDVKRSFCKRCDTILTPGITSTQEIQNASRDRRKPWADVRVVRCGTCQTEKRFPQTEKRSRKLPDRRKDKEQKQVHVVDES
;
A
#
# COMPACT_ATOMS: atom_id res chain seq x y z
N MET A 1 -24.15 29.21 26.47
CA MET A 1 -23.75 29.58 25.09
C MET A 1 -22.36 29.02 24.78
N ALA A 2 -22.18 28.33 23.66
CA ALA A 2 -20.88 27.78 23.26
C ALA A 2 -20.01 28.88 22.61
N LYS A 3 -18.79 29.10 23.14
CA LYS A 3 -17.85 30.10 22.61
C LYS A 3 -17.31 29.69 21.24
N PRO A 4 -17.17 30.61 20.27
CA PRO A 4 -16.61 30.30 18.96
C PRO A 4 -15.12 29.94 19.07
N LYS A 5 -14.71 28.80 18.50
CA LYS A 5 -13.30 28.39 18.40
C LYS A 5 -12.65 29.09 17.21
N ALA A 6 -11.61 29.88 17.47
CA ALA A 6 -10.75 30.46 16.44
C ALA A 6 -10.07 29.36 15.61
N LYS A 7 -10.08 29.53 14.28
CA LYS A 7 -9.35 28.66 13.34
C LYS A 7 -7.86 29.02 13.42
N LYS A 8 -7.09 28.20 14.14
CA LYS A 8 -5.63 28.34 14.24
C LYS A 8 -5.01 27.94 12.90
N ALA A 9 -4.13 28.80 12.36
CA ALA A 9 -3.41 28.53 11.12
C ALA A 9 -2.62 27.20 11.24
N ASN A 10 -2.63 26.43 10.15
CA ASN A 10 -2.15 25.05 10.08
C ASN A 10 -0.62 24.99 9.99
N THR A 11 0.10 25.55 10.97
CA THR A 11 1.51 25.25 11.17
C THR A 11 1.60 23.81 11.67
N GLY A 12 2.25 22.94 10.89
CA GLY A 12 2.32 21.50 11.13
C GLY A 12 2.60 21.21 12.60
N GLY A 13 1.62 20.64 13.30
CA GLY A 13 1.70 20.43 14.74
C GLY A 13 2.88 19.53 15.13
N ALA A 14 3.16 19.41 16.44
CA ALA A 14 4.31 18.68 17.00
C ALA A 14 4.57 17.26 16.43
N ASN A 15 3.55 16.62 15.87
CA ASN A 15 3.62 15.29 15.25
C ASN A 15 3.78 15.31 13.72
N SER A 16 4.22 16.42 13.12
CA SER A 16 4.38 16.59 11.67
C SER A 16 5.35 15.56 11.08
N HIS A 17 6.53 15.40 11.69
CA HIS A 17 7.54 14.44 11.28
C HIS A 17 7.05 12.98 11.35
N ILE A 18 6.24 12.63 12.36
CA ILE A 18 5.63 11.30 12.46
C ILE A 18 4.67 11.05 11.30
N ARG A 19 3.82 12.04 10.98
CA ARG A 19 2.89 11.93 9.84
C ARG A 19 3.64 11.82 8.51
N ALA A 20 4.69 12.61 8.33
CA ALA A 20 5.55 12.54 7.15
C ALA A 20 6.20 11.15 7.01
N ARG A 21 6.71 10.59 8.12
CA ARG A 21 7.28 9.23 8.13
C ARG A 21 6.25 8.16 7.77
N LEU A 22 5.03 8.23 8.33
CA LEU A 22 3.96 7.29 8.01
C LEU A 22 3.56 7.35 6.54
N ASP A 23 3.45 8.56 5.99
CA ASP A 23 3.12 8.78 4.57
C ASP A 23 4.23 8.27 3.65
N TYR A 24 5.49 8.56 3.97
CA TYR A 24 6.64 8.07 3.23
C TYR A 24 6.66 6.54 3.17
N LEU A 25 6.50 5.86 4.32
CA LEU A 25 6.51 4.39 4.37
C LEU A 25 5.39 3.78 3.51
N ASN A 26 4.19 4.35 3.55
CA ASN A 26 3.07 3.90 2.73
C ASN A 26 3.34 4.09 1.22
N LYS A 27 3.85 5.25 0.83
CA LYS A 27 4.20 5.57 -0.58
C LYS A 27 5.33 4.70 -1.10
N ALA A 28 6.39 4.52 -0.32
CA ALA A 28 7.51 3.67 -0.66
C ALA A 28 7.06 2.21 -0.85
N ALA A 29 6.19 1.70 0.05
CA ALA A 29 5.63 0.37 -0.09
C ALA A 29 4.79 0.21 -1.36
N ALA A 30 3.96 1.20 -1.70
CA ALA A 30 3.16 1.20 -2.92
C ALA A 30 4.03 1.21 -4.18
N PHE A 31 5.08 2.03 -4.18
CA PHE A 31 6.05 2.09 -5.27
C PHE A 31 6.73 0.74 -5.49
N LEU A 32 7.28 0.13 -4.43
CA LEU A 32 7.93 -1.19 -4.52
C LEU A 32 6.98 -2.29 -5.00
N GLN A 33 5.71 -2.22 -4.61
CA GLN A 33 4.69 -3.17 -5.07
C GLN A 33 4.37 -2.99 -6.55
N SER A 34 4.32 -1.75 -7.05
CA SER A 34 4.10 -1.46 -8.48
C SER A 34 5.32 -1.80 -9.33
N THR A 35 6.55 -1.58 -8.84
CA THR A 35 7.76 -1.92 -9.60
C THR A 35 7.94 -3.42 -9.74
N ALA A 36 7.52 -4.20 -8.74
CA ALA A 36 7.52 -5.66 -8.80
C ALA A 36 6.59 -6.25 -9.89
N GLN A 37 5.64 -5.46 -10.39
CA GLN A 37 4.65 -5.88 -11.38
C GLN A 37 5.05 -5.52 -12.82
N LEU A 38 6.08 -4.68 -12.99
CA LEU A 38 6.59 -4.35 -14.32
C LEU A 38 7.28 -5.59 -14.90
N PRO A 39 6.94 -6.01 -16.13
CA PRO A 39 7.72 -7.01 -16.85
C PRO A 39 9.14 -6.45 -17.01
N GLY A 40 10.13 -7.16 -16.46
CA GLY A 40 11.52 -6.73 -16.55
C GLY A 40 11.99 -6.69 -18.02
N PRO A 41 12.98 -5.84 -18.34
CA PRO A 41 13.65 -5.93 -19.64
C PRO A 41 14.20 -7.36 -19.83
N PRO A 42 14.19 -7.91 -21.06
CA PRO A 42 14.71 -9.24 -21.31
C PRO A 42 16.16 -9.30 -20.84
N ALA A 43 16.50 -10.38 -20.14
CA ALA A 43 17.88 -10.70 -19.77
C ALA A 43 18.71 -10.71 -21.06
N ARG A 44 19.45 -9.63 -21.30
CA ARG A 44 20.40 -9.53 -22.40
C ARG A 44 21.51 -10.52 -22.04
N GLY A 45 21.50 -11.69 -22.69
CA GLY A 45 22.57 -12.66 -22.57
C GLY A 45 23.89 -11.96 -22.84
N THR A 46 24.82 -12.05 -21.90
CA THR A 46 26.21 -11.64 -22.09
C THR A 46 26.88 -12.69 -22.98
N PRO A 47 27.37 -12.37 -24.17
CA PRO A 47 28.53 -13.08 -24.68
C PRO A 47 29.73 -12.62 -23.84
N ASN A 48 30.41 -13.58 -23.22
CA ASN A 48 31.75 -13.37 -22.71
C ASN A 48 32.63 -12.89 -23.87
N ASP A 49 33.36 -11.80 -23.71
CA ASP A 49 34.72 -11.73 -24.23
C ASP A 49 35.56 -10.72 -23.45
N HIS A 50 36.78 -11.14 -23.15
CA HIS A 50 37.81 -10.38 -22.45
C HIS A 50 38.44 -9.35 -23.37
N ASN A 51 38.70 -8.13 -22.88
CA ASN A 51 40.04 -7.54 -22.79
C ASN A 51 40.01 -6.13 -22.20
N GLU A 52 41.09 -5.81 -21.52
CA GLU A 52 41.40 -4.60 -20.75
C GLU A 52 41.85 -3.46 -21.68
N ASP A 53 41.55 -2.21 -21.32
CA ASP A 53 42.51 -1.08 -21.26
C ASP A 53 41.79 0.29 -21.19
N ASP A 54 42.13 1.03 -20.12
CA ASP A 54 42.26 2.48 -19.95
C ASP A 54 41.27 3.48 -20.63
N MET A 55 40.56 4.27 -19.81
CA MET A 55 40.63 5.75 -19.80
C MET A 55 39.52 6.39 -18.94
N ASP A 56 39.97 7.30 -18.08
CA ASP A 56 39.25 8.24 -17.24
C ASP A 56 38.23 9.11 -18.03
N LEU A 57 37.09 9.44 -17.41
CA LEU A 57 36.46 10.77 -17.36
C LEU A 57 35.05 10.69 -16.72
N SER A 58 34.93 11.23 -15.50
CA SER A 58 33.68 11.73 -14.90
C SER A 58 33.40 13.16 -15.44
N PRO A 59 32.25 13.85 -15.21
CA PRO A 59 31.05 13.50 -14.43
C PRO A 59 29.70 13.84 -15.12
N ASN A 60 28.61 13.10 -14.85
CA ASN A 60 27.33 13.78 -14.53
C ASN A 60 26.20 12.87 -14.02
N ALA A 61 25.61 13.31 -12.91
CA ALA A 61 24.21 13.11 -12.53
C ALA A 61 23.67 11.67 -12.46
N ALA A 62 24.39 10.75 -11.82
CA ALA A 62 23.75 9.58 -11.26
C ALA A 62 22.89 10.01 -10.06
N ARG A 63 21.57 9.95 -10.21
CA ARG A 63 20.62 9.94 -9.08
C ARG A 63 21.15 8.94 -8.06
N VAL A 64 21.66 9.42 -6.94
CA VAL A 64 22.10 8.58 -5.82
C VAL A 64 20.85 7.96 -5.21
N VAL A 65 20.42 6.82 -5.75
CA VAL A 65 19.56 5.89 -5.02
C VAL A 65 20.45 5.29 -3.95
N PRO A 66 20.12 5.42 -2.65
CA PRO A 66 20.86 4.71 -1.61
C PRO A 66 20.70 3.21 -1.85
N GLN A 67 21.76 2.57 -2.33
CA GLN A 67 21.91 1.12 -2.22
C GLN A 67 22.00 0.85 -0.72
N ILE A 68 20.95 0.25 -0.15
CA ILE A 68 20.92 -0.12 1.27
C ILE A 68 21.84 -1.33 1.44
N THR A 69 23.14 -1.09 1.53
CA THR A 69 24.10 -2.09 2.01
C THR A 69 23.85 -2.24 3.51
N GLY A 70 23.16 -3.32 3.89
CA GLY A 70 23.03 -3.71 5.29
C GLY A 70 24.42 -3.99 5.87
N VAL A 71 24.90 -3.08 6.71
CA VAL A 71 26.02 -3.33 7.61
C VAL A 71 25.53 -4.31 8.68
N LEU A 72 25.95 -5.57 8.57
CA LEU A 72 26.06 -6.45 9.73
C LEU A 72 27.52 -6.39 10.16
N THR A 73 27.79 -5.59 11.19
CA THR A 73 28.96 -5.79 12.03
C THR A 73 28.73 -7.06 12.82
N ASP A 74 29.46 -8.12 12.50
CA ASP A 74 29.91 -9.04 13.53
C ASP A 74 31.39 -9.35 13.25
N GLN A 75 32.24 -8.93 14.18
CA GLN A 75 33.66 -9.20 14.12
C GLN A 75 33.90 -10.60 14.70
N ASN A 76 34.28 -11.55 13.86
CA ASN A 76 35.14 -12.64 14.33
C ASN A 76 35.93 -13.24 13.15
N PRO A 77 37.28 -13.25 13.18
CA PRO A 77 38.11 -13.81 12.13
C PRO A 77 38.45 -15.27 12.45
N ALA A 78 38.13 -16.17 11.52
CA ALA A 78 38.82 -17.44 11.23
C ALA A 78 37.81 -18.51 10.79
N ASN A 79 37.53 -18.60 9.50
CA ASN A 79 37.93 -19.78 8.75
C ASN A 79 37.79 -19.55 7.24
N SER A 80 38.85 -19.90 6.52
CA SER A 80 38.95 -19.82 5.08
C SER A 80 38.03 -20.85 4.43
N HIS A 81 36.92 -20.40 3.82
CA HIS A 81 36.29 -21.16 2.75
C HIS A 81 35.99 -20.23 1.57
N LYS A 82 36.77 -20.48 0.52
CA LYS A 82 36.72 -19.89 -0.81
C LYS A 82 35.34 -20.14 -1.43
N THR A 83 34.48 -19.14 -1.41
CA THR A 83 33.37 -19.01 -2.36
C THR A 83 33.32 -17.58 -2.86
N THR A 84 33.96 -17.39 -4.01
CA THR A 84 33.81 -16.24 -4.88
C THR A 84 32.37 -16.23 -5.41
N SER A 85 31.42 -15.72 -4.65
CA SER A 85 30.10 -15.38 -5.17
C SER A 85 30.10 -13.89 -5.52
N THR A 86 30.43 -13.60 -6.77
CA THR A 86 30.13 -12.33 -7.41
C THR A 86 28.62 -12.13 -7.38
N THR A 87 28.10 -11.45 -6.38
CA THR A 87 26.65 -11.23 -6.20
C THR A 87 26.18 -10.16 -7.18
N THR A 88 25.92 -10.56 -8.42
CA THR A 88 25.11 -9.77 -9.36
C THR A 88 23.69 -9.66 -8.78
N THR A 89 23.34 -8.49 -8.25
CA THR A 89 22.06 -8.20 -7.61
C THR A 89 20.94 -8.04 -8.64
N THR A 90 20.55 -9.13 -9.29
CA THR A 90 19.24 -9.20 -9.96
C THR A 90 18.16 -9.16 -8.88
N THR A 91 17.66 -7.96 -8.59
CA THR A 91 16.56 -7.77 -7.63
C THR A 91 15.31 -8.44 -8.18
N THR A 92 15.01 -9.65 -7.71
CA THR A 92 13.86 -10.41 -8.17
C THR A 92 12.56 -9.72 -7.76
N PRO A 93 11.47 -9.83 -8.55
CA PRO A 93 10.18 -9.23 -8.21
C PRO A 93 9.65 -9.68 -6.84
N GLN A 94 9.99 -10.91 -6.42
CA GLN A 94 9.67 -11.44 -5.09
C GLN A 94 10.31 -10.61 -3.97
N HIS A 95 11.57 -10.21 -4.11
CA HIS A 95 12.26 -9.39 -3.13
C HIS A 95 11.58 -8.02 -2.94
N LEU A 96 11.17 -7.38 -4.03
CA LEU A 96 10.45 -6.10 -3.99
C LEU A 96 9.11 -6.22 -3.24
N THR A 97 8.36 -7.30 -3.45
CA THR A 97 7.12 -7.54 -2.70
C THR A 97 7.37 -7.76 -1.20
N GLN A 98 8.46 -8.45 -0.83
CA GLN A 98 8.84 -8.61 0.58
C GLN A 98 9.19 -7.27 1.23
N LEU A 99 9.96 -6.42 0.53
CA LEU A 99 10.29 -5.08 1.02
C LEU A 99 9.05 -4.21 1.19
N SER A 100 8.10 -4.28 0.25
CA SER A 100 6.81 -3.58 0.36
C SER A 100 6.06 -3.95 1.66
N ARG A 101 5.95 -5.26 1.97
CA ARG A 101 5.35 -5.74 3.22
C ARG A 101 6.08 -5.24 4.46
N ASN A 102 7.42 -5.25 4.43
CA ASN A 102 8.24 -4.76 5.53
C ASN A 102 7.98 -3.26 5.81
N TYR A 103 7.84 -2.42 4.77
CA TYR A 103 7.52 -1.00 4.95
C TYR A 103 6.12 -0.76 5.53
N ILE A 104 5.12 -1.55 5.14
CA ILE A 104 3.78 -1.47 5.76
C ILE A 104 3.83 -1.92 7.22
N SER A 105 4.57 -2.99 7.54
CA SER A 105 4.78 -3.43 8.92
C SER A 105 5.45 -2.33 9.77
N GLN A 106 6.49 -1.67 9.24
CA GLN A 106 7.12 -0.53 9.89
C GLN A 106 6.15 0.65 10.09
N MET A 107 5.33 0.99 9.08
CA MET A 107 4.32 2.04 9.20
C MET A 107 3.33 1.73 10.33
N ARG A 108 2.85 0.48 10.43
CA ARG A 108 1.98 0.04 11.53
C ARG A 108 2.67 0.14 12.88
N GLY A 109 3.93 -0.30 12.96
CA GLY A 109 4.75 -0.19 14.16
C GLY A 109 4.92 1.25 14.64
N VAL A 110 5.24 2.18 13.73
CA VAL A 110 5.35 3.61 14.02
C VAL A 110 4.01 4.19 14.48
N SER A 111 2.90 3.85 13.81
CA SER A 111 1.56 4.29 14.21
C SER A 111 1.21 3.83 15.63
N LEU A 112 1.48 2.56 15.96
CA LEU A 112 1.18 2.00 17.29
C LEU A 112 2.08 2.62 18.37
N LYS A 113 3.39 2.70 18.11
CA LYS A 113 4.39 3.23 19.05
C LYS A 113 4.14 4.71 19.37
N THR A 114 3.76 5.50 18.38
CA THR A 114 3.48 6.93 18.56
C THR A 114 2.02 7.22 18.94
N ARG A 115 1.17 6.19 19.06
CA ARG A 115 -0.29 6.33 19.26
C ARG A 115 -0.96 7.23 18.20
N THR A 116 -0.38 7.31 17.00
CA THR A 116 -0.90 8.12 15.90
C THR A 116 -1.92 7.32 15.10
N ARG A 117 -3.13 7.88 14.92
CA ARG A 117 -4.16 7.25 14.09
C ARG A 117 -3.81 7.33 12.61
N LEU A 118 -3.76 6.19 11.94
CA LEU A 118 -3.68 6.13 10.48
C LEU A 118 -5.00 6.61 9.84
N PRO A 119 -4.92 7.33 8.69
CA PRO A 119 -6.07 7.66 7.87
C PRO A 119 -6.87 6.40 7.48
N ILE A 120 -8.18 6.57 7.27
CA ILE A 120 -9.05 5.44 6.96
C ILE A 120 -8.66 4.77 5.64
N ASP A 121 -8.28 5.54 4.63
CA ASP A 121 -7.92 5.05 3.30
C ASP A 121 -6.64 4.23 3.36
N VAL A 122 -5.63 4.70 4.09
CA VAL A 122 -4.39 3.96 4.35
C VAL A 122 -4.66 2.66 5.11
N LYS A 123 -5.50 2.66 6.16
CA LYS A 123 -5.86 1.41 6.85
C LYS A 123 -6.63 0.43 5.96
N ARG A 124 -7.29 0.92 4.91
CA ARG A 124 -8.04 0.11 3.96
C ARG A 124 -7.14 -0.46 2.87
N SER A 125 -6.03 0.20 2.53
CA SER A 125 -5.13 -0.17 1.43
C SER A 125 -4.19 -1.36 1.69
N PHE A 126 -4.05 -1.88 2.91
CA PHE A 126 -3.18 -3.04 3.19
C PHE A 126 -3.86 -4.16 4.00
N CYS A 127 -3.32 -5.37 3.92
CA CYS A 127 -3.78 -6.54 4.68
C CYS A 127 -3.31 -6.46 6.13
N LYS A 128 -4.23 -6.58 7.09
CA LYS A 128 -3.86 -6.56 8.52
C LYS A 128 -3.12 -7.81 9.01
N ARG A 129 -3.11 -8.90 8.22
CA ARG A 129 -2.47 -10.16 8.62
C ARG A 129 -1.03 -10.26 8.13
N CYS A 130 -0.78 -9.97 6.85
CA CYS A 130 0.53 -10.15 6.20
C CYS A 130 1.11 -8.85 5.64
N ASP A 131 0.49 -7.70 5.87
CA ASP A 131 0.98 -6.38 5.45
C ASP A 131 1.10 -6.15 3.94
N THR A 132 0.61 -7.08 3.11
CA THR A 132 0.51 -6.88 1.65
C THR A 132 -0.42 -5.71 1.31
N ILE A 133 0.01 -4.82 0.41
CA ILE A 133 -0.85 -3.78 -0.18
C ILE A 133 -1.93 -4.44 -1.03
N LEU A 134 -3.17 -4.03 -0.83
CA LEU A 134 -4.37 -4.56 -1.49
C LEU A 134 -4.70 -3.71 -2.72
N THR A 135 -4.16 -4.12 -3.86
CA THR A 135 -4.49 -3.58 -5.18
C THR A 135 -5.55 -4.48 -5.81
N PRO A 136 -6.76 -3.98 -6.12
CA PRO A 136 -7.80 -4.78 -6.78
C PRO A 136 -7.29 -5.35 -8.10
N GLY A 137 -7.57 -6.63 -8.34
CA GLY A 137 -7.20 -7.33 -9.57
C GLY A 137 -5.77 -7.86 -9.62
N ILE A 138 -4.90 -7.44 -8.68
CA ILE A 138 -3.49 -7.87 -8.66
C ILE A 138 -3.16 -8.64 -7.39
N THR A 139 -3.24 -7.99 -6.24
CA THR A 139 -2.89 -8.58 -4.93
C THR A 139 -4.13 -8.81 -4.06
N SER A 140 -5.31 -8.43 -4.54
CA SER A 140 -6.58 -8.62 -3.84
C SER A 140 -7.74 -8.79 -4.81
N THR A 141 -8.73 -9.59 -4.41
CA THR A 141 -10.02 -9.67 -5.09
C THR A 141 -11.06 -8.88 -4.30
N GLN A 142 -12.01 -8.26 -5.01
CA GLN A 142 -13.06 -7.46 -4.40
C GLN A 142 -14.41 -7.90 -4.94
N GLU A 143 -15.37 -8.11 -4.04
CA GLU A 143 -16.73 -8.51 -4.39
C GLU A 143 -17.74 -7.85 -3.43
N ILE A 144 -18.97 -7.65 -3.91
CA ILE A 144 -20.08 -7.19 -3.07
C ILE A 144 -20.92 -8.41 -2.70
N GLN A 145 -20.96 -8.71 -1.40
CA GLN A 145 -21.78 -9.78 -0.86
C GLN A 145 -22.98 -9.18 -0.11
N ASN A 146 -24.17 -9.74 -0.33
CA ASN A 146 -25.37 -9.43 0.44
C ASN A 146 -25.91 -10.73 1.05
N ALA A 147 -25.67 -10.91 2.34
CA ALA A 147 -26.09 -12.08 3.11
C ALA A 147 -27.55 -12.03 3.60
N SER A 148 -28.33 -11.02 3.18
CA SER A 148 -29.76 -10.99 3.49
C SER A 148 -30.52 -12.05 2.69
N ARG A 149 -31.61 -12.57 3.28
CA ARG A 149 -32.50 -13.54 2.61
C ARG A 149 -32.94 -13.00 1.25
N ASP A 150 -32.67 -13.78 0.20
CA ASP A 150 -32.87 -13.47 -1.22
C ASP A 150 -32.37 -12.09 -1.67
N ARG A 151 -31.31 -11.56 -1.03
CA ARG A 151 -30.79 -10.20 -1.28
C ARG A 151 -31.84 -9.07 -1.14
N ARG A 152 -32.93 -9.31 -0.38
CA ARG A 152 -34.06 -8.38 -0.24
C ARG A 152 -33.73 -7.08 0.49
N LYS A 153 -32.58 -6.98 1.15
CA LYS A 153 -32.15 -5.79 1.89
C LYS A 153 -30.98 -5.11 1.18
N PRO A 154 -31.21 -4.13 0.28
CA PRO A 154 -30.13 -3.42 -0.43
C PRO A 154 -29.17 -2.63 0.48
N TRP A 155 -29.53 -2.40 1.75
CA TRP A 155 -28.65 -1.75 2.73
C TRP A 155 -27.72 -2.73 3.46
N ALA A 156 -27.84 -4.04 3.17
CA ALA A 156 -27.01 -5.10 3.72
C ALA A 156 -25.83 -5.46 2.80
N ASP A 157 -25.59 -4.67 1.75
CA ASP A 157 -24.45 -4.85 0.86
C ASP A 157 -23.14 -4.59 1.62
N VAL A 158 -22.21 -5.55 1.52
CA VAL A 158 -20.89 -5.50 2.14
C VAL A 158 -19.84 -5.72 1.06
N ARG A 159 -18.93 -4.76 0.89
CA ARG A 159 -17.75 -4.94 0.04
C ARG A 159 -16.73 -5.79 0.79
N VAL A 160 -16.49 -6.99 0.30
CA VAL A 160 -15.49 -7.91 0.81
C VAL A 160 -14.24 -7.79 -0.05
N VAL A 161 -13.10 -7.51 0.58
CA VAL A 161 -11.79 -7.46 -0.05
C VAL A 161 -10.97 -8.62 0.48
N ARG A 162 -10.67 -9.62 -0.36
CA ARG A 162 -9.88 -10.80 0.02
C ARG A 162 -8.43 -10.60 -0.41
N CYS A 163 -7.49 -10.83 0.50
CA CYS A 163 -6.06 -10.75 0.21
C CYS A 163 -5.62 -11.95 -0.65
N GLY A 164 -4.95 -11.71 -1.78
CA GLY A 164 -4.45 -12.79 -2.64
C GLY A 164 -3.28 -13.58 -2.04
N THR A 165 -2.55 -13.01 -1.07
CA THR A 165 -1.39 -13.66 -0.45
C THR A 165 -1.76 -14.59 0.71
N CYS A 166 -2.64 -14.15 1.62
CA CYS A 166 -2.96 -14.90 2.85
C CYS A 166 -4.47 -15.17 3.02
N GLN A 167 -5.28 -14.83 2.02
CA GLN A 167 -6.72 -15.08 1.97
C GLN A 167 -7.56 -14.40 3.07
N THR A 168 -6.95 -13.57 3.92
CA THR A 168 -7.68 -12.79 4.94
C THR A 168 -8.64 -11.81 4.27
N GLU A 169 -9.90 -11.78 4.75
CA GLU A 169 -10.97 -10.93 4.23
C GLU A 169 -11.13 -9.65 5.07
N LYS A 170 -11.31 -8.52 4.38
CA LYS A 170 -11.72 -7.25 4.98
C LYS A 170 -13.11 -6.91 4.50
N ARG A 171 -14.02 -6.67 5.44
CA ARG A 171 -15.44 -6.39 5.15
C ARG A 171 -15.74 -4.92 5.39
N PHE A 172 -16.28 -4.26 4.38
CA PHE A 172 -16.66 -2.84 4.41
C PHE A 172 -18.15 -2.70 4.11
N PRO A 173 -18.98 -2.48 5.14
CA PRO A 173 -20.40 -2.21 4.94
C PRO A 173 -20.61 -1.01 4.01
N GLN A 174 -21.43 -1.19 2.96
CA GLN A 174 -21.79 -0.11 2.03
C GLN A 174 -23.00 0.67 2.60
N THR A 175 -22.80 1.23 3.80
CA THR A 175 -23.85 1.89 4.60
C THR A 175 -24.20 3.30 4.14
N GLU A 176 -23.79 3.72 2.95
CA GLU A 176 -24.12 5.06 2.40
C GLU A 176 -25.64 5.31 2.39
N LYS A 177 -26.44 4.25 2.27
CA LYS A 177 -27.91 4.30 2.33
C LYS A 177 -28.49 4.10 3.75
N ARG A 178 -27.67 3.79 4.75
CA ARG A 178 -28.09 3.46 6.14
C ARG A 178 -28.05 4.68 7.07
N SER A 179 -27.12 5.61 6.88
CA SER A 179 -27.01 6.83 7.70
C SER A 179 -27.97 7.94 7.29
N ARG A 180 -28.61 7.83 6.12
CA ARG A 180 -29.71 8.73 5.73
C ARG A 180 -30.87 8.55 6.69
N LYS A 181 -31.41 9.67 7.20
CA LYS A 181 -32.55 9.64 8.11
C LYS A 181 -33.74 8.97 7.39
N LEU A 182 -34.58 8.25 8.13
CA LEU A 182 -35.77 7.61 7.59
C LEU A 182 -36.65 8.54 6.70
N PRO A 183 -36.87 9.83 7.02
CA PRO A 183 -37.58 10.76 6.13
C PRO A 183 -36.87 10.99 4.79
N ASP A 184 -35.55 11.14 4.76
CA ASP A 184 -34.80 11.34 3.51
C ASP A 184 -34.91 10.10 2.61
N ARG A 185 -34.93 8.91 3.22
CA ARG A 185 -35.12 7.64 2.52
C ARG A 185 -36.53 7.47 1.94
N ARG A 186 -37.55 8.15 2.48
CA ARG A 186 -38.92 8.16 1.92
C ARG A 186 -38.99 9.09 0.71
N LYS A 187 -38.41 10.29 0.82
CA LYS A 187 -38.31 11.26 -0.28
C LYS A 187 -37.57 10.70 -1.50
N ASP A 188 -36.43 10.02 -1.28
CA ASP A 188 -35.68 9.37 -2.37
C ASP A 188 -36.50 8.28 -3.08
N LYS A 189 -37.37 7.56 -2.36
CA LYS A 189 -38.26 6.54 -2.94
C LYS A 189 -39.41 7.16 -3.73
N GLU A 190 -39.94 8.29 -3.28
CA GLU A 190 -40.99 9.03 -3.98
C GLU A 190 -40.42 9.66 -5.26
N GLN A 191 -39.26 10.32 -5.19
CA GLN A 191 -38.59 10.91 -6.35
C GLN A 191 -38.20 9.86 -7.40
N LYS A 192 -37.74 8.68 -6.98
CA LYS A 192 -37.41 7.59 -7.90
C LYS A 192 -38.64 6.94 -8.54
N GLN A 193 -39.81 7.02 -7.91
CA GLN A 193 -41.08 6.56 -8.50
C GLN A 193 -41.61 7.58 -9.51
N VAL A 194 -41.51 8.88 -9.20
CA VAL A 194 -41.92 9.96 -10.12
C VAL A 194 -41.07 9.97 -11.39
N HIS A 195 -39.75 9.80 -11.29
CA HIS A 195 -38.85 9.76 -12.46
C HIS A 195 -39.10 8.55 -13.38
N VAL A 196 -39.60 7.43 -12.86
CA VAL A 196 -39.90 6.24 -13.67
C VAL A 196 -41.21 6.43 -14.45
N VAL A 197 -42.13 7.27 -13.95
CA VAL A 197 -43.42 7.56 -14.60
C VAL A 197 -43.30 8.63 -15.69
N ASP A 198 -42.31 9.52 -15.60
CA ASP A 198 -42.07 10.59 -16.59
C ASP A 198 -41.26 10.11 -17.82
N GLU A 199 -40.57 8.97 -17.70
CA GLU A 199 -39.72 8.39 -18.76
C GLU A 199 -40.40 7.22 -19.51
N SER A 200 -41.70 7.01 -19.29
CA SER A 200 -42.54 6.00 -19.96
C SER A 200 -43.63 6.66 -20.80
#